data_AF-A0A2H4VL06-F1
#
_entry.id   AF-A0A2H4VL06-F1
#
_cell.length_a   1.000
_cell.length_b   1.000
_cell.length_c   1.000
_cell.angle_alpha   90.00
_cell.angle_beta   90.00
_cell.angle_gamma   90.00
#
_symmetry.space_group_name_H-M   'P 1'
#
loop_
_entity.id
_entity.type
_entity.pdbx_description
1 polymer ?
#
loop_
_entity_poly.entity_id
_entity_poly.type
_entity_poly.pdbx_seq_one_letter_code
_entity_poly.pdbx_strand_id
1 'polypeptide(L)'
;MKGTSSDEKGNGKDFVKNLLKEKEPKTSEFVFAIIANIILLYVVNSLISWNLSFIALSFQEVLWIFNISIAATIIANIIFLIYHPGWFRSIIKIILNILGFLVAYYLYTVFPFSLSNGWVIFSVKFALIVVMVVLVIANIVEVVKLILKALNSL
;
A
#
# COMPACT_ATOMS: atom_id res chain seq x y z
N MET A 1 4.19 40.58 -33.59
CA MET A 1 3.85 39.91 -32.32
C MET A 1 4.32 38.47 -32.44
N LYS A 2 5.44 38.13 -31.79
CA LYS A 2 6.17 36.87 -31.98
C LYS A 2 5.85 35.92 -30.83
N GLY A 3 5.58 34.66 -31.19
CA GLY A 3 4.95 33.63 -30.36
C GLY A 3 5.58 33.41 -28.98
N THR A 4 4.72 33.48 -27.98
CA THR A 4 4.92 32.96 -26.62
C THR A 4 4.03 31.73 -26.46
N SER A 5 4.36 30.61 -27.09
CA SER A 5 3.60 29.36 -26.92
C SER A 5 4.45 28.08 -26.94
N SER A 6 5.77 28.21 -26.97
CA SER A 6 6.70 27.09 -27.24
C SER A 6 7.44 26.60 -26.00
N ASP A 7 7.67 27.46 -25.00
CA ASP A 7 8.56 27.15 -23.87
C ASP A 7 7.87 26.44 -22.68
N GLU A 8 6.56 26.60 -22.50
CA GLU A 8 5.84 25.91 -21.41
C GLU A 8 5.59 24.41 -21.70
N LYS A 9 5.52 24.02 -22.98
CA LYS A 9 5.26 22.62 -23.36
C LYS A 9 6.43 21.67 -23.08
N GLY A 10 7.66 22.19 -22.97
CA GLY A 10 8.85 21.40 -22.63
C GLY A 10 8.86 20.99 -21.15
N ASN A 11 8.69 21.97 -20.25
CA ASN A 11 8.74 21.76 -18.80
C ASN A 11 7.68 20.76 -18.30
N GLY A 12 6.44 20.87 -18.78
CA GLY A 12 5.36 19.95 -18.38
C GLY A 12 5.61 18.51 -18.81
N LYS A 13 6.10 18.29 -20.04
CA LYS A 13 6.41 16.93 -20.53
C LYS A 13 7.61 16.33 -19.82
N ASP A 14 8.64 17.12 -19.52
CA ASP A 14 9.82 16.65 -18.80
C ASP A 14 9.52 16.33 -17.33
N PHE A 15 8.67 17.13 -16.68
CA PHE A 15 8.15 16.84 -15.34
C PHE A 15 7.34 15.54 -15.31
N VAL A 16 6.42 15.36 -16.26
CA VAL A 16 5.63 14.12 -16.39
C VAL A 16 6.55 12.93 -16.68
N LYS A 17 7.54 13.07 -17.55
CA LYS A 17 8.50 11.99 -17.87
C LYS A 17 9.34 11.61 -16.66
N ASN A 18 9.77 12.56 -15.84
CA ASN A 18 10.47 12.29 -14.58
C ASN A 18 9.55 11.65 -13.53
N LEU A 19 8.28 12.05 -13.44
CA LEU A 19 7.29 11.40 -12.57
C LEU A 19 6.99 9.95 -12.99
N LEU A 20 7.03 9.66 -14.29
CA LEU A 20 6.76 8.34 -14.86
C LEU A 20 8.00 7.44 -14.94
N LYS A 21 9.21 7.98 -14.71
CA LYS A 21 10.47 7.23 -14.74
C LYS A 21 10.54 6.29 -13.54
N GLU A 22 9.97 5.10 -13.69
CA GLU A 22 10.07 4.03 -12.70
C GLU A 22 11.43 3.36 -12.82
N LYS A 23 12.16 3.27 -11.70
CA LYS A 23 13.36 2.43 -11.60
C LYS A 23 12.95 0.99 -11.87
N GLU A 24 13.66 0.29 -12.75
CA GLU A 24 13.36 -1.12 -13.03
C GLU A 24 13.50 -1.92 -11.72
N PRO A 25 12.40 -2.52 -11.23
CA PRO A 25 12.42 -3.26 -9.98
C PRO A 25 13.28 -4.51 -10.17
N LYS A 26 14.22 -4.75 -9.26
CA LYS A 26 15.04 -5.96 -9.30
C LYS A 26 14.21 -7.15 -8.86
N THR A 27 14.39 -8.31 -9.50
CA THR A 27 13.69 -9.56 -9.13
C THR A 27 13.86 -9.91 -7.65
N SER A 28 15.00 -9.57 -7.05
CA SER A 28 15.28 -9.75 -5.62
C SER A 28 14.31 -8.99 -4.70
N GLU A 29 13.80 -7.82 -5.13
CA GLU A 29 12.85 -7.03 -4.35
C GLU A 29 11.51 -7.75 -4.24
N PHE A 30 11.04 -8.36 -5.33
CA PHE A 30 9.80 -9.14 -5.34
C PHE A 30 9.91 -10.41 -4.50
N VAL A 31 11.02 -11.16 -4.64
CA VAL A 31 11.26 -12.37 -3.85
C VAL A 31 11.31 -12.04 -2.35
N PHE A 32 12.03 -10.97 -1.98
CA PHE A 32 12.07 -10.52 -0.59
C PHE A 32 10.66 -10.13 -0.08
N ALA A 33 9.89 -9.39 -0.88
CA ALA A 33 8.53 -9.01 -0.51
C ALA A 33 7.61 -10.23 -0.31
N ILE A 34 7.71 -11.26 -1.16
CA ILE A 34 6.94 -12.51 -1.00
C ILE A 34 7.31 -13.19 0.32
N ILE A 35 8.61 -13.40 0.58
CA ILE A 35 9.08 -14.06 1.81
C ILE A 35 8.63 -13.27 3.05
N ALA A 36 8.82 -11.95 3.05
CA ALA A 36 8.41 -11.10 4.17
C ALA A 36 6.89 -11.19 4.43
N ASN A 37 6.07 -11.22 3.37
CA ASN A 37 4.62 -11.36 3.53
C ASN A 37 4.21 -12.77 4.00
N ILE A 38 4.91 -13.84 3.59
CA ILE A 38 4.67 -15.19 4.12
C ILE A 38 4.97 -15.23 5.62
N ILE A 39 6.09 -14.64 6.05
CA ILE A 39 6.43 -14.52 7.46
C ILE A 39 5.36 -13.72 8.20
N LEU A 40 4.94 -12.58 7.65
CA LEU A 40 3.89 -11.74 8.24
C LEU A 40 2.56 -12.50 8.37
N LEU A 41 2.18 -13.28 7.36
CA LEU A 41 0.97 -14.11 7.38
C LEU A 41 1.03 -15.11 8.54
N TYR A 42 2.16 -15.80 8.71
CA TYR A 42 2.37 -16.72 9.81
C TYR A 42 2.28 -16.01 11.16
N VAL A 43 3.01 -14.90 11.33
CA VAL A 43 2.99 -14.08 12.56
C VAL A 43 1.56 -13.72 12.92
N VAL A 44 0.81 -13.09 12.00
CA VAL A 44 -0.56 -12.61 12.25
C VAL A 44 -1.49 -13.75 12.66
N ASN A 45 -1.45 -14.90 11.97
CA ASN A 45 -2.32 -16.04 12.31
C ASN A 45 -1.91 -16.73 13.62
N SER A 46 -0.66 -16.57 14.05
CA SER A 46 -0.17 -17.15 15.31
C SER A 46 -0.25 -16.19 16.50
N LEU A 47 -0.56 -14.89 16.32
CA LEU A 47 -0.57 -13.89 17.40
C LEU A 47 -1.42 -14.28 18.61
N ILE A 48 -2.63 -14.83 18.40
CA ILE A 48 -3.51 -15.27 19.49
C ILE A 48 -2.90 -16.47 20.23
N SER A 49 -2.28 -17.41 19.50
CA SER A 49 -1.65 -18.60 20.09
C SER A 49 -0.42 -18.28 20.96
N TRP A 50 0.23 -17.13 20.70
CA TRP A 50 1.38 -16.66 21.48
C TRP A 50 0.99 -16.07 22.84
N ASN A 51 -0.32 -15.90 23.10
CA ASN A 51 -0.87 -15.44 24.37
C ASN A 51 -0.21 -14.12 24.87
N LEU A 52 -0.05 -13.17 23.95
CA LEU A 52 0.56 -11.88 24.24
C LEU A 52 -0.39 -10.99 25.04
N SER A 53 0.10 -10.42 26.15
CA SER A 53 -0.72 -9.63 27.09
C SER A 53 -1.34 -8.35 26.51
N PHE A 54 -0.83 -7.89 25.36
CA PHE A 54 -1.31 -6.68 24.69
C PHE A 54 -2.26 -6.95 23.51
N ILE A 55 -2.53 -8.22 23.16
CA ILE A 55 -3.45 -8.61 22.08
C ILE A 55 -4.72 -9.18 22.69
N ALA A 56 -5.87 -8.58 22.35
CA ALA A 56 -7.17 -9.05 22.79
C ALA A 56 -7.71 -10.16 21.89
N LEU A 57 -8.65 -10.96 22.39
CA LEU A 57 -9.36 -11.98 21.61
C LEU A 57 -10.15 -11.39 20.42
N SER A 58 -10.53 -10.11 20.50
CA SER A 58 -11.13 -9.37 19.39
C SER A 58 -10.20 -9.22 18.18
N PHE A 59 -8.91 -9.56 18.30
CA PHE A 59 -8.02 -9.67 17.14
C PHE A 59 -8.51 -10.69 16.11
N GLN A 60 -9.27 -11.70 16.54
CA GLN A 60 -9.86 -12.69 15.65
C GLN A 60 -10.83 -12.05 14.63
N GLU A 61 -11.48 -10.94 14.99
CA GLU A 61 -12.42 -10.22 14.13
C GLU A 61 -11.71 -9.47 12.98
N VAL A 62 -10.41 -9.22 13.10
CA VAL A 62 -9.61 -8.54 12.05
C VAL A 62 -8.71 -9.50 11.26
N LEU A 63 -8.55 -10.75 11.70
CA LEU A 63 -7.67 -11.73 11.04
C LEU A 63 -8.02 -11.94 9.56
N TRP A 64 -9.31 -11.96 9.22
CA TRP A 64 -9.75 -12.20 7.85
C TRP A 64 -9.25 -11.10 6.89
N ILE A 65 -9.30 -9.82 7.30
CA ILE A 65 -8.86 -8.72 6.44
C ILE A 65 -7.33 -8.70 6.28
N PHE A 66 -6.60 -9.07 7.35
CA PHE A 66 -5.16 -9.27 7.26
C PHE A 66 -4.80 -10.37 6.27
N ASN A 67 -5.47 -11.52 6.37
CA ASN A 67 -5.22 -12.66 5.48
C ASN A 67 -5.46 -12.29 4.02
N ILE A 68 -6.57 -11.59 3.72
CA ILE A 68 -6.86 -11.10 2.36
C ILE A 68 -5.79 -10.12 1.89
N SER A 69 -5.44 -9.12 2.70
CA SER A 69 -4.47 -8.08 2.32
C SER A 69 -3.07 -8.67 2.08
N ILE A 70 -2.60 -9.56 2.95
CA ILE A 70 -1.30 -10.19 2.84
C ILE A 70 -1.27 -11.15 1.65
N ALA A 71 -2.31 -11.97 1.47
CA ALA A 71 -2.43 -12.87 0.32
C ALA A 71 -2.45 -12.09 -1.01
N ALA A 72 -3.22 -11.00 -1.09
CA ALA A 72 -3.23 -10.13 -2.26
C ALA A 72 -1.84 -9.54 -2.55
N THR A 73 -1.11 -9.16 -1.51
CA THR A 73 0.27 -8.64 -1.64
C THR A 73 1.22 -9.71 -2.17
N ILE A 74 1.12 -10.95 -1.68
CA ILE A 74 1.92 -12.08 -2.20
C ILE A 74 1.61 -12.33 -3.68
N ILE A 75 0.33 -12.45 -4.02
CA ILE A 75 -0.13 -12.70 -5.40
C ILE A 75 0.34 -11.59 -6.32
N ALA A 76 0.21 -10.32 -5.92
CA ALA A 76 0.69 -9.18 -6.68
C ALA A 76 2.19 -9.26 -6.98
N ASN A 77 3.02 -9.57 -5.97
CA ASN A 77 4.46 -9.69 -6.17
C ASN A 77 4.83 -10.89 -7.06
N ILE A 78 4.10 -12.01 -6.97
CA ILE A 78 4.27 -13.14 -7.91
C ILE A 78 3.94 -12.72 -9.33
N ILE A 79 2.81 -12.01 -9.54
CA ILE A 79 2.43 -11.54 -10.87
C ILE A 79 3.48 -10.56 -11.41
N PHE A 80 4.00 -9.66 -10.59
CA PHE A 80 5.06 -8.73 -11.00
C PHE A 80 6.39 -9.40 -11.35
N LEU A 81 6.61 -10.65 -10.95
CA LEU A 81 7.79 -11.42 -11.35
C LEU A 81 7.66 -11.97 -12.78
N ILE A 82 6.42 -12.09 -13.30
CA ILE A 82 6.11 -12.71 -14.59
C ILE A 82 5.62 -11.64 -15.60
N TYR A 83 4.99 -10.56 -15.14
CA TYR A 83 4.27 -9.59 -15.97
C TYR A 83 4.61 -8.14 -15.61
N HIS A 84 5.25 -7.41 -16.54
CA HIS A 84 5.81 -6.05 -16.32
C HIS A 84 5.12 -4.85 -17.02
N PRO A 85 3.86 -4.87 -17.50
CA PRO A 85 3.30 -3.67 -18.10
C PRO A 85 3.05 -2.58 -17.04
N GLY A 86 3.49 -1.36 -17.38
CA GLY A 86 3.45 -0.22 -16.47
C GLY A 86 2.05 0.24 -16.03
N TRP A 87 0.99 -0.03 -16.81
CA TRP A 87 -0.40 0.31 -16.45
C TRP A 87 -0.98 -0.66 -15.41
N PHE A 88 -0.69 -1.95 -15.57
CA PHE A 88 -1.14 -3.02 -14.66
C PHE A 88 -0.57 -2.82 -13.25
N ARG A 89 0.67 -2.36 -13.15
CA ARG A 89 1.33 -2.07 -11.86
C ARG A 89 0.58 -1.02 -11.04
N SER A 90 0.10 0.05 -11.66
CA SER A 90 -0.65 1.10 -10.95
C SER A 90 -2.01 0.59 -10.45
N ILE A 91 -2.72 -0.23 -11.24
CA ILE A 91 -3.99 -0.85 -10.80
C ILE A 91 -3.78 -1.75 -9.58
N ILE A 92 -2.80 -2.65 -9.64
CA ILE A 92 -2.51 -3.55 -8.53
C ILE A 92 -2.13 -2.76 -7.28
N LYS A 93 -1.30 -1.71 -7.40
CA LYS A 93 -0.97 -0.85 -6.25
C LYS A 93 -2.18 -0.14 -5.66
N ILE A 94 -3.11 0.36 -6.48
CA ILE A 94 -4.36 0.96 -5.98
C ILE A 94 -5.14 -0.06 -5.14
N ILE A 95 -5.29 -1.30 -5.64
CA ILE A 95 -5.98 -2.38 -4.93
C ILE A 95 -5.27 -2.68 -3.60
N LEU A 96 -3.94 -2.84 -3.62
CA LEU A 96 -3.16 -3.10 -2.40
C LEU A 96 -3.25 -1.95 -1.39
N ASN A 97 -3.25 -0.70 -1.85
CA ASN A 97 -3.42 0.47 -0.96
C ASN A 97 -4.80 0.49 -0.31
N ILE A 98 -5.87 0.11 -1.04
CA ILE A 98 -7.22 -0.01 -0.49
C ILE A 98 -7.27 -1.12 0.57
N LEU A 99 -6.68 -2.29 0.29
CA LEU A 99 -6.62 -3.39 1.25
C LEU A 99 -5.83 -3.01 2.51
N GLY A 100 -4.67 -2.37 2.35
CA GLY A 100 -3.90 -1.83 3.47
C GLY A 100 -4.69 -0.81 4.29
N PHE A 101 -5.48 0.04 3.62
CA PHE A 101 -6.35 1.01 4.30
C PHE A 101 -7.43 0.28 5.10
N LEU A 102 -8.06 -0.74 4.52
CA LEU A 102 -9.07 -1.54 5.23
C LEU A 102 -8.47 -2.23 6.46
N VAL A 103 -7.28 -2.82 6.36
CA VAL A 103 -6.59 -3.40 7.52
C VAL A 103 -6.41 -2.35 8.63
N ALA A 104 -5.90 -1.17 8.30
CA ALA A 104 -5.71 -0.09 9.26
C ALA A 104 -7.04 0.42 9.85
N TYR A 105 -8.07 0.51 9.02
CA TYR A 105 -9.42 0.91 9.42
C TYR A 105 -10.03 -0.09 10.41
N TYR A 106 -10.02 -1.39 10.09
CA TYR A 106 -10.54 -2.43 10.99
C TYR A 106 -9.74 -2.51 12.30
N LEU A 107 -8.42 -2.36 12.24
CA LEU A 107 -7.59 -2.22 13.46
C LEU A 107 -7.98 -0.99 14.29
N TYR A 108 -8.32 0.13 13.64
CA TYR A 108 -8.74 1.35 14.34
C TYR A 108 -10.12 1.21 14.98
N THR A 109 -11.08 0.59 14.29
CA THR A 109 -12.46 0.45 14.76
C THR A 109 -12.64 -0.64 15.80
N VAL A 110 -12.07 -1.82 15.57
CA VAL A 110 -12.12 -2.95 16.52
C VAL A 110 -11.16 -2.71 17.67
N PHE A 111 -10.01 -2.07 17.39
CA PHE A 111 -8.94 -1.79 18.34
C PHE A 111 -8.61 -3.00 19.23
N PRO A 112 -8.09 -4.10 18.65
CA PRO A 112 -7.91 -5.38 19.33
C PRO A 112 -6.68 -5.42 20.26
N PHE A 113 -6.39 -4.30 20.94
CA PHE A 113 -5.22 -4.15 21.80
C PHE A 113 -5.64 -3.97 23.25
N SER A 114 -5.18 -4.85 24.15
CA SER A 114 -5.41 -4.80 25.59
C SER A 114 -4.37 -3.91 26.29
N LEU A 115 -4.36 -2.63 25.93
CA LEU A 115 -3.45 -1.63 26.48
C LEU A 115 -4.09 -0.91 27.67
N SER A 116 -3.36 -0.73 28.77
CA SER A 116 -3.85 -0.03 29.98
C SER A 116 -3.47 1.45 30.03
N ASN A 117 -2.43 1.85 29.30
CA ASN A 117 -1.92 3.22 29.31
C ASN A 117 -2.62 4.08 28.24
N GLY A 118 -3.37 5.10 28.68
CA GLY A 118 -4.09 6.01 27.79
C GLY A 118 -3.22 6.73 26.77
N TRP A 119 -1.98 7.09 27.12
CA TRP A 119 -1.03 7.71 26.17
C TRP A 119 -0.61 6.74 25.06
N VAL A 120 -0.43 5.46 25.39
CA VAL A 120 -0.09 4.43 24.40
C VAL A 120 -1.28 4.17 23.48
N ILE A 121 -2.49 4.05 24.03
CA ILE A 121 -3.72 3.90 23.24
C ILE A 121 -3.88 5.06 22.25
N PHE A 122 -3.74 6.29 22.74
CA PHE A 122 -3.80 7.49 21.91
C PHE A 122 -2.75 7.46 20.80
N SER A 123 -1.50 7.10 21.14
CA SER A 123 -0.40 7.03 20.18
C SER A 123 -0.65 5.98 19.09
N VAL A 124 -1.14 4.79 19.44
CA VAL A 124 -1.45 3.72 18.47
C VAL A 124 -2.60 4.14 17.56
N LYS A 125 -3.68 4.72 18.12
CA LYS A 125 -4.80 5.24 17.32
C LYS A 125 -4.36 6.35 16.39
N PHE A 126 -3.55 7.29 16.87
CA PHE A 126 -3.00 8.36 16.07
C PHE A 126 -2.12 7.82 14.94
N ALA A 127 -1.24 6.85 15.23
CA ALA A 127 -0.43 6.18 14.21
C ALA A 127 -1.28 5.50 13.14
N LEU A 128 -2.38 4.82 13.50
CA LEU A 128 -3.30 4.22 12.54
C LEU A 128 -3.97 5.27 11.64
N ILE A 129 -4.36 6.43 12.18
CA ILE A 129 -4.89 7.54 11.39
C ILE A 129 -3.83 8.04 10.40
N VAL A 130 -2.59 8.24 10.85
CA VAL A 130 -1.49 8.65 9.97
C VAL A 130 -1.27 7.64 8.84
N VAL A 131 -1.26 6.34 9.14
CA VAL A 131 -1.14 5.28 8.12
C VAL A 131 -2.28 5.37 7.10
N MET A 132 -3.52 5.53 7.56
CA MET A 132 -4.67 5.70 6.68
C MET A 132 -4.53 6.92 5.78
N VAL A 133 -4.11 8.08 6.30
CA VAL A 133 -3.88 9.30 5.51
C VAL A 133 -2.80 9.08 4.45
N VAL A 134 -1.68 8.46 4.84
CA VAL A 134 -0.58 8.14 3.90
C VAL A 134 -1.08 7.23 2.77
N LEU A 135 -1.90 6.23 3.10
CA LEU A 135 -2.47 5.32 2.10
C LEU A 135 -3.44 6.01 1.15
N VAL A 136 -4.26 6.95 1.65
CA VAL A 136 -5.15 7.77 0.80
C VAL A 136 -4.32 8.61 -0.18
N ILE A 137 -3.29 9.30 0.29
CA ILE A 137 -2.39 10.10 -0.57
C ILE A 137 -1.71 9.20 -1.60
N ALA A 138 -1.18 8.05 -1.17
CA ALA A 138 -0.54 7.09 -2.07
C ALA A 138 -1.51 6.57 -3.14
N ASN A 139 -2.78 6.34 -2.79
CA ASN A 139 -3.81 5.93 -3.71
C ASN A 139 -4.08 7.01 -4.77
N ILE A 140 -4.26 8.27 -4.35
CA ILE A 140 -4.44 9.40 -5.27
C ILE A 140 -3.28 9.51 -6.26
N VAL A 141 -2.03 9.38 -5.77
CA VAL A 141 -0.84 9.43 -6.63
C VAL A 141 -0.85 8.31 -7.67
N GLU A 142 -1.21 7.08 -7.30
CA GLU A 142 -1.28 5.96 -8.25
C GLU A 142 -2.43 6.11 -9.26
N VAL A 143 -3.57 6.68 -8.86
CA VAL A 143 -4.66 7.03 -9.78
C VAL A 143 -4.21 8.08 -10.79
N VAL A 144 -3.53 9.14 -10.35
CA VAL A 144 -2.98 10.18 -11.25
C VAL A 144 -1.98 9.57 -12.23
N LYS A 145 -1.07 8.69 -11.77
CA LYS A 145 -0.13 7.98 -12.64
C LYS A 145 -0.84 7.10 -13.66
N LEU A 146 -1.91 6.41 -13.27
CA LEU A 146 -2.70 5.58 -14.18
C LEU A 146 -3.32 6.42 -15.29
N ILE A 147 -3.93 7.56 -14.94
CA ILE A 147 -4.53 8.49 -15.91
C ILE A 147 -3.47 9.05 -16.86
N LEU A 148 -2.33 9.51 -16.34
CA LEU A 148 -1.24 10.05 -17.16
C LEU A 148 -0.66 9.01 -18.13
N LYS A 149 -0.47 7.76 -17.67
CA LYS A 149 -0.02 6.66 -18.54
C LYS A 149 -1.05 6.34 -19.63
N ALA A 150 -2.34 6.35 -19.29
CA ALA A 150 -3.40 6.14 -20.27
C ALA A 150 -3.42 7.24 -21.35
N LEU A 151 -3.30 8.51 -20.95
CA LEU A 151 -3.29 9.65 -21.87
C LEU A 151 -2.06 9.66 -22.80
N ASN A 152 -0.89 9.27 -22.30
CA ASN A 152 0.34 9.21 -23.11
C ASN A 152 0.41 7.96 -24.02
N SER A 153 -0.50 7.01 -23.85
CA SER A 153 -0.62 5.81 -24.68
C SER A 153 -1.58 5.99 -25.87
N LEU A 154 -2.31 7.12 -25.92
CA LEU A 154 -3.20 7.55 -27.01
C LEU A 154 -2.47 8.52 -27.95
#